data_AF-X1NWZ3-F1
#
_entry.id   AF-X1NWZ3-F1
#
_cell.length_a   1.000
_cell.length_b   1.000
_cell.length_c   1.000
_cell.angle_alpha   90.00
_cell.angle_beta   90.00
_cell.angle_gamma   90.00
#
_symmetry.space_group_name_H-M   'P 1'
#
loop_
_entity.id
_entity.type
_entity.pdbx_description
1 polymer ?
#
loop_
_entity_poly.entity_id
_entity_poly.type
_entity_poly.pdbx_seq_one_letter_code
_entity_poly.pdbx_strand_id
1 'polypeptide(L)'
;VLETAELIKEKLPDVEYPLFLPMGSKWGEGATTCGIYSEILGADSSADDRNRLRNYSTGKWIGRSPAIERALNFYREVFWVRKLCPTDPMYASDVWGEWRRLMRAGDIGIGQGGSWEWAEFWPETERPSEEERGDFLGWAPLPGSGEPGTPPVQTISGGWTVAMNATAKDPDLAWEFLKILNSKERLAKWLAAAGKLSMRKDSAEVAEYAQNDFLMEIGKLLPFSTCRDAVAGY
;
A
#
# COMPACT_ATOMS: atom_id res chain seq x y z
N VAL A 1 15.01 -0.67 8.68
CA VAL A 1 13.80 0.10 9.07
C VAL A 1 13.74 0.33 10.57
N LEU A 2 13.66 -0.72 11.41
CA LEU A 2 13.58 -0.55 12.88
C LEU A 2 14.73 0.28 13.46
N GLU A 3 15.97 0.01 13.06
CA GLU A 3 17.15 0.76 13.51
C GLU A 3 17.10 2.23 13.09
N THR A 4 16.60 2.52 11.88
CA THR A 4 16.41 3.91 11.40
C THR A 4 15.32 4.61 12.21
N ALA A 5 14.21 3.93 12.52
CA ALA A 5 13.15 4.49 13.34
C ALA A 5 13.61 4.74 14.78
N GLU A 6 14.44 3.87 15.35
CA GLU A 6 15.10 4.14 16.65
C GLU A 6 16.02 5.35 16.58
N LEU A 7 16.81 5.47 15.51
CA LEU A 7 17.68 6.62 15.31
C LEU A 7 16.88 7.94 15.22
N ILE A 8 15.73 7.92 14.52
CA ILE A 8 14.80 9.05 14.45
C ILE A 8 14.31 9.38 15.86
N LYS A 9 13.83 8.38 16.60
CA LYS A 9 13.35 8.54 17.98
C LYS A 9 14.41 9.17 18.91
N GLU A 10 15.66 8.77 18.76
CA GLU A 10 16.76 9.25 19.60
C GLU A 10 17.22 10.66 19.23
N LYS A 11 17.25 10.99 17.93
CA LYS A 11 17.85 12.23 17.44
C LYS A 11 16.86 13.35 17.15
N LEU A 12 15.60 13.01 16.92
CA LEU A 12 14.54 13.92 16.53
C LEU A 12 13.36 13.75 17.51
N PRO A 13 13.49 14.28 18.75
CA PRO A 13 12.49 14.06 19.79
C PRO A 13 11.12 14.68 19.48
N ASP A 14 11.07 15.63 18.54
CA ASP A 14 9.82 16.24 18.06
C ASP A 14 9.04 15.33 17.10
N VAL A 15 9.67 14.26 16.59
CA VAL A 15 9.00 13.24 15.76
C VAL A 15 8.32 12.24 16.69
N GLU A 16 7.01 12.40 16.91
CA GLU A 16 6.22 11.55 17.81
C GLU A 16 6.08 10.10 17.31
N TYR A 17 6.08 9.91 15.98
CA TYR A 17 5.87 8.62 15.32
C TYR A 17 7.06 8.26 14.42
N PRO A 18 8.17 7.76 14.98
CA PRO A 18 9.34 7.38 14.19
C PRO A 18 9.05 6.36 13.07
N LEU A 19 8.10 5.43 13.28
CA LEU A 19 7.61 4.51 12.26
C LEU A 19 6.10 4.34 12.40
N PHE A 20 5.33 4.81 11.43
CA PHE A 20 3.88 4.70 11.41
C PHE A 20 3.40 3.59 10.46
N LEU A 21 2.63 2.63 11.01
CA LEU A 21 2.06 1.51 10.27
C LEU A 21 0.52 1.56 10.25
N PRO A 22 -0.13 1.42 9.07
CA PRO A 22 -1.58 1.25 8.96
C PRO A 22 -2.12 0.10 9.81
N MET A 23 -3.06 0.38 10.72
CA MET A 23 -3.58 -0.64 11.64
C MET A 23 -4.89 -0.24 12.31
N GLY A 24 -5.59 -1.22 12.91
CA GLY A 24 -6.86 -0.99 13.58
C GLY A 24 -8.05 -0.96 12.62
N SER A 25 -9.26 -1.11 13.17
CA SER A 25 -10.47 -1.32 12.36
C SER A 25 -10.84 -0.14 11.47
N LYS A 26 -10.52 1.10 11.87
CA LYS A 26 -10.84 2.30 11.12
C LYS A 26 -10.05 2.46 9.81
N TRP A 27 -8.87 1.84 9.74
CA TRP A 27 -8.08 1.80 8.50
C TRP A 27 -8.68 0.85 7.44
N GLY A 28 -9.65 0.03 7.83
CA GLY A 28 -10.33 -0.90 6.92
C GLY A 28 -9.33 -1.80 6.20
N GLU A 29 -9.38 -1.79 4.87
CA GLU A 29 -8.43 -2.53 4.04
C GLU A 29 -6.97 -2.18 4.37
N GLY A 30 -6.65 -0.92 4.65
CA GLY A 30 -5.28 -0.46 4.90
C GLY A 30 -4.59 -1.19 6.06
N ALA A 31 -5.33 -1.54 7.12
CA ALA A 31 -4.77 -2.33 8.22
C ALA A 31 -4.37 -3.74 7.79
N THR A 32 -5.09 -4.32 6.83
CA THR A 32 -4.84 -5.67 6.34
C THR A 32 -3.81 -5.68 5.22
N THR A 33 -3.95 -4.83 4.20
CA THR A 33 -3.07 -4.82 3.02
C THR A 33 -1.79 -4.04 3.29
N CYS A 34 -1.91 -2.75 3.57
CA CYS A 34 -0.78 -1.87 3.85
C CYS A 34 -0.18 -2.13 5.23
N GLY A 35 -0.87 -2.82 6.14
CA GLY A 35 -0.35 -3.22 7.44
C GLY A 35 0.17 -4.65 7.41
N ILE A 36 -0.46 -5.51 8.20
CA ILE A 36 0.12 -6.81 8.60
C ILE A 36 0.41 -7.76 7.42
N TYR A 37 -0.41 -7.76 6.36
CA TYR A 37 -0.22 -8.74 5.30
C TYR A 37 0.97 -8.41 4.40
N SER A 38 1.28 -7.13 4.20
CA SER A 38 2.54 -6.73 3.55
C SER A 38 3.73 -7.30 4.31
N GLU A 39 3.74 -7.19 5.64
CA GLU A 39 4.83 -7.74 6.47
C GLU A 39 4.95 -9.25 6.39
N ILE A 40 3.82 -9.97 6.32
CA ILE A 40 3.83 -11.43 6.15
C ILE A 40 4.44 -11.80 4.80
N LEU A 41 4.13 -11.06 3.73
CA LEU A 41 4.64 -11.32 2.39
C LEU A 41 6.16 -11.15 2.27
N GLY A 42 6.78 -10.24 3.00
CA GLY A 42 8.25 -10.10 3.01
C GLY A 42 8.97 -10.85 4.12
N ALA A 43 8.27 -11.55 4.99
CA ALA A 43 8.86 -12.28 6.13
C ALA A 43 9.34 -13.70 5.81
N ASP A 44 9.00 -14.25 4.65
CA ASP A 44 9.51 -15.53 4.15
C ASP A 44 9.47 -15.57 2.61
N SER A 45 10.01 -16.63 2.02
CA SER A 45 9.87 -16.94 0.59
C SER A 45 8.41 -17.17 0.22
N SER A 46 8.05 -16.84 -1.04
CA SER A 46 6.76 -17.19 -1.61
C SER A 46 6.63 -18.66 -2.02
N ALA A 47 7.71 -19.45 -1.92
CA ALA A 47 7.66 -20.88 -2.19
C ALA A 47 6.63 -21.56 -1.29
N ASP A 48 5.80 -22.43 -1.88
CA ASP A 48 4.78 -23.22 -1.18
C ASP A 48 3.83 -22.39 -0.29
N ASP A 49 3.59 -21.13 -0.65
CA ASP A 49 2.73 -20.19 0.08
C ASP A 49 3.19 -19.91 1.52
N ARG A 50 4.49 -20.06 1.82
CA ARG A 50 5.04 -19.88 3.17
C ARG A 50 4.87 -18.47 3.74
N ASN A 51 4.81 -17.47 2.85
CA ASN A 51 4.56 -16.07 3.17
C ASN A 51 3.10 -15.64 2.95
N ARG A 52 2.14 -16.57 2.99
CA ARG A 52 0.72 -16.28 2.81
C ARG A 52 -0.13 -16.66 4.03
N LEU A 53 -1.38 -16.21 4.00
CA LEU A 53 -2.43 -16.63 4.94
C LEU A 53 -3.18 -17.86 4.45
N ARG A 54 -3.14 -18.18 3.16
CA ARG A 54 -3.75 -19.37 2.59
C ARG A 54 -2.73 -20.18 1.80
N ASN A 55 -2.78 -21.50 1.98
CA ASN A 55 -2.06 -22.44 1.15
C ASN A 55 -2.97 -22.86 -0.02
N TYR A 56 -2.57 -22.53 -1.25
CA TYR A 56 -3.36 -22.75 -2.45
C TYR A 56 -3.45 -24.22 -2.86
N SER A 57 -2.39 -25.01 -2.62
CA SER A 57 -2.38 -26.44 -3.00
C SER A 57 -3.33 -27.27 -2.14
N THR A 58 -3.46 -26.95 -0.85
CA THR A 58 -4.38 -27.62 0.08
C THR A 58 -5.72 -26.92 0.21
N GLY A 59 -5.82 -25.66 -0.22
CA GLY A 59 -7.00 -24.81 -0.07
C GLY A 59 -7.28 -24.34 1.37
N LYS A 60 -6.35 -24.56 2.30
CA LYS A 60 -6.53 -24.31 3.75
C LYS A 60 -5.91 -22.99 4.20
N TRP A 61 -6.47 -22.42 5.26
CA TRP A 61 -5.87 -21.29 5.99
C TRP A 61 -4.63 -21.74 6.76
N ILE A 62 -3.60 -20.89 6.74
CA ILE A 62 -2.35 -21.03 7.47
C ILE A 62 -2.51 -20.28 8.79
N GLY A 63 -2.76 -21.01 9.88
CA GLY A 63 -2.89 -20.42 11.21
C GLY A 63 -1.54 -20.09 11.87
N ARG A 64 -0.44 -20.65 11.35
CA ARG A 64 0.92 -20.47 11.89
C ARG A 64 1.96 -20.74 10.79
N SER A 65 2.90 -19.82 10.63
CA SER A 65 4.08 -19.99 9.79
C SER A 65 5.22 -19.10 10.31
N PRO A 66 6.49 -19.34 9.92
CA PRO A 66 7.59 -18.44 10.22
C PRO A 66 7.31 -16.99 9.76
N ALA A 67 6.66 -16.80 8.61
CA ALA A 67 6.30 -15.48 8.11
C ALA A 67 5.33 -14.75 9.05
N ILE A 68 4.27 -15.43 9.50
CA ILE A 68 3.30 -14.88 10.45
C ILE A 68 3.98 -14.54 11.78
N GLU A 69 4.82 -15.44 12.30
CA GLU A 69 5.53 -15.20 13.56
C GLU A 69 6.48 -14.00 13.48
N ARG A 70 7.24 -13.87 12.38
CA ARG A 70 8.14 -12.73 12.18
C ARG A 70 7.38 -11.42 12.02
N ALA A 71 6.28 -11.40 11.26
CA ALA A 71 5.44 -10.21 11.12
C ALA A 71 4.84 -9.77 12.47
N LEU A 72 4.33 -10.73 13.27
CA LEU A 72 3.85 -10.45 14.62
C LEU A 72 4.98 -9.97 15.54
N ASN A 73 6.18 -10.53 15.43
CA ASN A 73 7.33 -10.07 16.19
C ASN A 73 7.76 -8.66 15.76
N PHE A 74 7.68 -8.31 14.48
CA PHE A 74 7.91 -6.95 13.99
C PHE A 74 6.94 -5.96 14.65
N TYR A 75 5.64 -6.29 14.70
CA TYR A 75 4.66 -5.47 15.43
C TYR A 75 5.00 -5.39 16.93
N ARG A 76 5.37 -6.51 17.57
CA ARG A 76 5.82 -6.50 18.97
C ARG A 76 7.01 -5.55 19.17
N GLU A 77 7.99 -5.55 18.27
CA GLU A 77 9.13 -4.64 18.32
C GLU A 77 8.69 -3.19 18.20
N VAL A 78 7.85 -2.86 17.20
CA VAL A 78 7.35 -1.49 16.96
C VAL A 78 6.54 -0.96 18.14
N PHE A 79 5.55 -1.70 18.62
CA PHE A 79 4.58 -1.17 19.58
C PHE A 79 4.97 -1.37 21.04
N TRP A 80 5.61 -2.50 21.36
CA TRP A 80 5.80 -2.90 22.76
C TRP A 80 7.24 -2.69 23.23
N VAL A 81 8.22 -3.15 22.46
CA VAL A 81 9.63 -3.13 22.87
C VAL A 81 10.24 -1.76 22.64
N ARG A 82 10.20 -1.29 21.40
CA ARG A 82 10.87 -0.06 20.97
C ARG A 82 9.97 1.16 21.07
N LYS A 83 8.64 0.95 21.09
CA LYS A 83 7.60 2.01 21.20
C LYS A 83 7.81 3.12 20.16
N LEU A 84 7.83 2.73 18.89
CA LEU A 84 8.11 3.57 17.73
C LEU A 84 6.84 4.16 17.08
N CYS A 85 5.67 3.72 17.54
CA CYS A 85 4.39 4.12 16.97
C CYS A 85 3.34 4.16 18.09
N PRO A 86 3.16 5.31 18.78
CA PRO A 86 1.99 5.52 19.61
C PRO A 86 0.69 5.30 18.81
N THR A 87 -0.35 4.76 19.46
CA THR A 87 -1.56 4.28 18.77
C THR A 87 -2.70 5.29 18.71
N ASP A 88 -2.55 6.45 19.35
CA ASP A 88 -3.62 7.44 19.49
C ASP A 88 -4.24 7.88 18.15
N PRO A 89 -3.46 8.10 17.06
CA PRO A 89 -4.01 8.47 15.75
C PRO A 89 -4.92 7.41 15.14
N MET A 90 -4.80 6.14 15.53
CA MET A 90 -5.65 5.05 15.02
C MET A 90 -7.11 5.20 15.44
N TYR A 91 -7.38 6.07 16.43
CA TYR A 91 -8.72 6.38 16.91
C TYR A 91 -9.33 7.62 16.26
N ALA A 92 -8.63 8.32 15.35
CA ALA A 92 -9.17 9.44 14.59
C ALA A 92 -10.43 9.03 13.80
N SER A 93 -11.37 9.95 13.53
CA SER A 93 -12.54 9.66 12.69
C SER A 93 -12.12 9.39 11.24
N ASP A 94 -11.21 10.21 10.72
CA ASP A 94 -10.53 10.03 9.44
C ASP A 94 -9.06 9.70 9.70
N VAL A 95 -8.75 8.40 9.75
CA VAL A 95 -7.39 7.92 10.02
C VAL A 95 -6.42 8.20 8.88
N TRP A 96 -6.89 8.25 7.63
CA TRP A 96 -6.05 8.56 6.47
C TRP A 96 -5.72 10.05 6.44
N GLY A 97 -6.72 10.90 6.65
CA GLY A 97 -6.53 12.35 6.78
C GLY A 97 -5.59 12.70 7.93
N GLU A 98 -5.73 12.03 9.08
CA GLU A 98 -4.84 12.25 10.22
C GLU A 98 -3.41 11.78 9.94
N TRP A 99 -3.22 10.61 9.33
CA TRP A 99 -1.91 10.14 8.91
C TRP A 99 -1.20 11.15 7.98
N ARG A 100 -1.90 11.67 6.96
CA ARG A 100 -1.34 12.67 6.05
C ARG A 100 -1.03 13.97 6.79
N ARG A 101 -1.90 14.40 7.70
CA ARG A 101 -1.69 15.62 8.49
C ARG A 101 -0.44 15.52 9.36
N LEU A 102 -0.29 14.42 10.11
CA LEU A 102 0.87 14.15 10.97
C LEU A 102 2.16 14.08 10.15
N MET A 103 2.15 13.38 9.02
CA MET A 103 3.32 13.31 8.14
C MET A 103 3.70 14.69 7.58
N ARG A 104 2.72 15.51 7.17
CA ARG A 104 2.99 16.89 6.72
C ARG A 104 3.47 17.82 7.83
N ALA A 105 3.05 17.57 9.07
CA ALA A 105 3.50 18.32 10.24
C ALA A 105 4.93 17.96 10.67
N GLY A 106 5.50 16.87 10.14
CA GLY A 106 6.80 16.35 10.54
C GLY A 106 6.75 15.42 11.76
N ASP A 107 5.55 15.06 12.23
CA ASP A 107 5.36 14.21 13.40
C ASP A 107 5.65 12.72 13.09
N ILE A 108 5.59 12.33 11.80
CA ILE A 108 5.93 10.98 11.33
C ILE A 108 7.29 11.00 10.63
N GLY A 109 8.19 10.13 11.08
CA GLY A 109 9.51 9.95 10.46
C GLY A 109 9.47 9.03 9.24
N ILE A 110 8.93 7.83 9.40
CA ILE A 110 8.73 6.85 8.32
C ILE A 110 7.26 6.44 8.32
N GLY A 111 6.55 6.72 7.23
CA GLY A 111 5.14 6.33 7.07
C GLY A 111 4.99 5.21 6.04
N GLN A 112 4.33 4.12 6.42
CA GLN A 112 3.92 3.08 5.46
C GLN A 112 2.58 3.45 4.83
N GLY A 113 2.54 3.53 3.50
CA GLY A 113 1.38 3.97 2.73
C GLY A 113 1.32 3.33 1.35
N GLY A 114 0.34 3.76 0.56
CA GLY A 114 0.19 3.32 -0.83
C GLY A 114 0.70 4.33 -1.84
N SER A 115 0.86 3.91 -3.09
CA SER A 115 1.30 4.79 -4.18
C SER A 115 0.35 5.96 -4.46
N TRP A 116 -0.93 5.83 -4.07
CA TRP A 116 -1.90 6.91 -4.19
C TRP A 116 -1.55 8.14 -3.35
N GLU A 117 -0.75 7.98 -2.29
CA GLU A 117 -0.33 9.09 -1.44
C GLU A 117 0.43 10.13 -2.24
N TRP A 118 1.18 9.74 -3.27
CA TRP A 118 1.86 10.72 -4.13
C TRP A 118 0.92 11.79 -4.74
N ALA A 119 -0.34 11.42 -5.01
CA ALA A 119 -1.35 12.34 -5.51
C ALA A 119 -2.28 12.89 -4.41
N GLU A 120 -2.48 12.15 -3.32
CA GLU A 120 -3.47 12.47 -2.26
C GLU A 120 -2.87 13.09 -0.99
N PHE A 121 -1.54 13.11 -0.88
CA PHE A 121 -0.86 13.49 0.35
C PHE A 121 -1.14 14.93 0.77
N TRP A 122 -1.35 15.83 -0.18
CA TRP A 122 -1.72 17.23 0.07
C TRP A 122 -3.19 17.51 -0.23
N PRO A 123 -3.82 18.42 0.54
CA PRO A 123 -5.06 19.08 0.10
C PRO A 123 -4.87 19.68 -1.30
N GLU A 124 -5.91 19.63 -2.13
CA GLU A 124 -5.83 20.08 -3.52
C GLU A 124 -5.36 21.54 -3.65
N THR A 125 -5.77 22.42 -2.72
CA THR A 125 -5.42 23.84 -2.70
C THR A 125 -3.97 24.13 -2.34
N GLU A 126 -3.26 23.15 -1.76
CA GLU A 126 -1.89 23.28 -1.24
C GLU A 126 -0.93 22.29 -1.92
N ARG A 127 -1.41 21.53 -2.91
CA ARG A 127 -0.62 20.47 -3.55
C ARG A 127 0.50 21.10 -4.39
N PRO A 128 1.77 20.77 -4.11
CA PRO A 128 2.88 21.24 -4.93
C PRO A 128 2.81 20.64 -6.33
N SER A 129 3.53 21.27 -7.28
CA SER A 129 3.65 20.71 -8.63
C SER A 129 4.27 19.31 -8.59
N GLU A 130 4.04 18.51 -9.63
CA GLU A 130 4.59 17.14 -9.70
C GLU A 130 6.11 17.11 -9.49
N GLU A 131 6.82 18.10 -10.02
CA GLU A 131 8.27 18.24 -9.95
C GLU A 131 8.76 18.56 -8.53
N GLU A 132 7.99 19.35 -7.77
CA GLU A 132 8.35 19.78 -6.41
C GLU A 132 8.03 18.74 -5.34
N ARG A 133 7.14 17.76 -5.60
CA ARG A 133 6.73 16.77 -4.59
C ARG A 133 7.91 15.99 -4.00
N GLY A 134 8.94 15.73 -4.80
CA GLY A 134 10.14 15.02 -4.37
C GLY A 134 10.96 15.76 -3.31
N ASP A 135 10.82 17.08 -3.22
CA ASP A 135 11.50 17.91 -2.21
C ASP A 135 10.85 17.78 -0.82
N PHE A 136 9.59 17.34 -0.78
CA PHE A 136 8.80 17.26 0.45
C PHE A 136 8.54 15.82 0.91
N LEU A 137 8.41 14.88 -0.03
CA LEU A 137 8.05 13.49 0.27
C LEU A 137 9.01 12.52 -0.44
N GLY A 138 9.93 11.96 0.36
CA GLY A 138 10.73 10.81 -0.07
C GLY A 138 9.92 9.51 -0.03
N TRP A 139 10.23 8.58 -0.93
CA TRP A 139 9.65 7.24 -0.93
C TRP A 139 10.71 6.18 -1.22
N ALA A 140 10.44 4.96 -0.78
CA ALA A 140 11.22 3.78 -1.11
C ALA A 140 10.29 2.55 -1.17
N PRO A 141 10.63 1.50 -1.93
CA PRO A 141 9.92 0.24 -1.87
C PRO A 141 9.96 -0.34 -0.45
N LEU A 142 8.86 -0.95 0.01
CA LEU A 142 8.85 -1.68 1.27
C LEU A 142 9.84 -2.85 1.18
N PRO A 143 10.85 -2.94 2.05
CA PRO A 143 11.84 -4.01 2.00
C PRO A 143 11.25 -5.33 2.52
N GLY A 144 11.79 -6.47 2.11
CA GLY A 144 11.58 -7.72 2.84
C GLY A 144 12.29 -7.73 4.20
N SER A 145 12.17 -8.81 4.96
CA SER A 145 12.70 -8.86 6.33
C SER A 145 14.23 -8.92 6.42
N GLY A 146 14.93 -9.13 5.30
CA GLY A 146 16.39 -9.30 5.25
C GLY A 146 16.87 -10.69 5.67
N GLU A 147 15.95 -11.64 5.87
CA GLU A 147 16.28 -13.02 6.18
C GLU A 147 16.67 -13.79 4.91
N PRO A 148 17.51 -14.84 5.00
CA PRO A 148 17.88 -15.62 3.83
C PRO A 148 16.65 -16.16 3.08
N GLY A 149 16.52 -15.78 1.81
CA GLY A 149 15.44 -16.25 0.92
C GLY A 149 14.17 -15.41 0.93
N THR A 150 14.10 -14.31 1.69
CA THR A 150 12.99 -13.35 1.63
C THR A 150 13.08 -12.46 0.39
N PRO A 151 11.96 -11.96 -0.16
CA PRO A 151 12.00 -11.09 -1.33
C PRO A 151 12.73 -9.77 -1.00
N PRO A 152 13.38 -9.12 -1.99
CA PRO A 152 14.04 -7.83 -1.77
C PRO A 152 13.04 -6.70 -1.48
N VAL A 153 11.83 -6.83 -2.03
CA VAL A 153 10.72 -5.89 -1.88
C VAL A 153 9.46 -6.68 -1.58
N GLN A 154 8.68 -6.21 -0.61
CA GLN A 154 7.33 -6.70 -0.33
C GLN A 154 6.31 -5.67 -0.83
N THR A 155 5.35 -6.11 -1.63
CA THR A 155 4.28 -5.24 -2.11
C THR A 155 3.02 -6.06 -2.38
N ILE A 156 1.87 -5.42 -2.19
CA ILE A 156 0.57 -6.01 -2.41
C ILE A 156 -0.34 -5.02 -3.11
N SER A 157 -1.03 -5.50 -4.13
CA SER A 157 -2.03 -4.75 -4.88
C SER A 157 -3.36 -4.81 -4.14
N GLY A 158 -3.82 -3.64 -3.71
CA GLY A 158 -5.22 -3.39 -3.39
C GLY A 158 -5.95 -2.75 -4.57
N GLY A 159 -6.87 -1.84 -4.27
CA GLY A 159 -7.54 -0.99 -5.25
C GLY A 159 -9.01 -1.32 -5.42
N TRP A 160 -9.60 -0.75 -6.48
CA TRP A 160 -11.04 -0.81 -6.73
C TRP A 160 -11.31 -1.53 -8.05
N THR A 161 -12.38 -2.32 -8.06
CA THR A 161 -12.92 -2.95 -9.27
C THR A 161 -14.33 -2.46 -9.48
N VAL A 162 -14.68 -2.17 -10.74
CA VAL A 162 -16.07 -1.92 -11.14
C VAL A 162 -16.65 -3.22 -11.69
N ALA A 163 -17.80 -3.63 -11.15
CA ALA A 163 -18.51 -4.83 -11.57
C ALA A 163 -19.94 -4.49 -11.97
N MET A 164 -20.48 -5.27 -12.91
CA MET A 164 -21.90 -5.21 -13.27
C MET A 164 -22.72 -6.02 -12.27
N ASN A 165 -23.80 -5.44 -11.74
CA ASN A 165 -24.75 -6.17 -10.91
C ASN A 165 -25.49 -7.23 -11.77
N ALA A 166 -25.65 -8.44 -11.24
CA ALA A 166 -26.34 -9.53 -11.94
C ALA A 166 -27.81 -9.22 -12.30
N THR A 167 -28.44 -8.25 -11.64
CA THR A 167 -29.82 -7.80 -11.92
C THR A 167 -29.86 -6.45 -12.65
N ALA A 168 -28.79 -6.08 -13.38
CA ALA A 168 -28.79 -4.89 -14.22
C ALA A 168 -29.98 -4.94 -15.20
N LYS A 169 -30.75 -3.83 -15.30
CA LYS A 169 -31.93 -3.75 -16.17
C LYS A 169 -31.58 -3.94 -17.66
N ASP A 170 -30.40 -3.48 -18.04
CA ASP A 170 -29.84 -3.60 -19.38
C ASP A 170 -28.37 -4.03 -19.26
N PRO A 171 -28.10 -5.35 -19.20
CA PRO A 171 -26.74 -5.87 -19.03
C PRO A 171 -25.86 -5.60 -20.25
N ASP A 172 -26.43 -5.54 -21.45
CA ASP A 172 -25.68 -5.26 -22.66
C ASP A 172 -25.18 -3.81 -22.65
N LEU A 173 -26.04 -2.84 -22.33
CA LEU A 173 -25.63 -1.44 -22.20
C LEU A 173 -24.60 -1.24 -21.07
N ALA A 174 -24.79 -1.90 -19.92
CA ALA A 174 -23.84 -1.85 -18.83
C ALA A 174 -22.48 -2.44 -19.24
N TRP A 175 -22.46 -3.51 -20.02
CA TRP A 175 -21.24 -4.10 -20.56
C TRP A 175 -20.53 -3.16 -21.55
N GLU A 176 -21.27 -2.51 -22.45
CA GLU A 176 -20.72 -1.48 -23.34
C GLU A 176 -20.05 -0.35 -22.54
N PHE A 177 -20.69 0.12 -21.46
CA PHE A 177 -20.10 1.13 -20.58
C PHE A 177 -18.80 0.64 -19.91
N LEU A 178 -18.76 -0.59 -19.41
CA LEU A 178 -17.55 -1.17 -18.83
C LEU A 178 -16.40 -1.26 -19.85
N LYS A 179 -16.68 -1.61 -21.10
CA LYS A 179 -15.66 -1.60 -22.18
C LYS A 179 -15.13 -0.20 -22.45
N ILE A 180 -16.00 0.81 -22.46
CA ILE A 180 -15.60 2.22 -22.63
C ILE A 180 -14.70 2.64 -21.46
N LEU A 181 -15.14 2.39 -20.23
CA LEU A 181 -14.42 2.74 -19.01
C LEU A 181 -13.01 2.12 -18.98
N ASN A 182 -12.89 0.87 -19.43
CA ASN A 182 -11.63 0.11 -19.41
C ASN A 182 -10.84 0.16 -20.74
N SER A 183 -11.23 1.01 -21.68
CA SER A 183 -10.46 1.21 -22.92
C SER A 183 -9.11 1.83 -22.58
N LYS A 184 -8.05 1.39 -23.29
CA LYS A 184 -6.66 1.79 -23.07
C LYS A 184 -6.51 3.31 -22.88
N GLU A 185 -6.96 4.07 -23.87
CA GLU A 185 -6.85 5.53 -23.89
C GLU A 185 -7.60 6.20 -22.74
N ARG A 186 -8.86 5.82 -22.50
CA ARG A 186 -9.68 6.48 -21.48
C ARG A 186 -9.17 6.19 -20.08
N LEU A 187 -8.86 4.93 -19.80
CA LEU A 187 -8.36 4.53 -18.48
C LEU A 187 -7.00 5.17 -18.21
N ALA A 188 -6.07 5.10 -19.17
CA ALA A 188 -4.73 5.67 -18.99
C ALA A 188 -4.78 7.18 -18.75
N LYS A 189 -5.57 7.94 -19.53
CA LYS A 189 -5.71 9.40 -19.35
C LYS A 189 -6.37 9.77 -18.02
N TRP A 190 -7.39 9.04 -17.61
CA TRP A 190 -8.04 9.27 -16.32
C TRP A 190 -7.07 9.00 -15.16
N LEU A 191 -6.34 7.89 -15.21
CA LEU A 191 -5.38 7.54 -14.16
C LEU A 191 -4.18 8.48 -14.13
N ALA A 192 -3.72 8.95 -15.30
CA ALA A 192 -2.70 9.98 -15.39
C ALA A 192 -3.14 11.27 -14.70
N ALA A 193 -4.34 11.75 -15.00
CA ALA A 193 -4.92 12.93 -14.35
C ALA A 193 -5.14 12.73 -12.84
N ALA A 194 -5.47 11.51 -12.42
CA ALA A 194 -5.68 11.16 -11.01
C ALA A 194 -4.37 10.82 -10.25
N GLY A 195 -3.23 10.71 -10.93
CA GLY A 195 -1.96 10.25 -10.35
C GLY A 195 -2.03 8.83 -9.77
N LYS A 196 -2.70 7.90 -10.48
CA LYS A 196 -2.95 6.53 -10.02
C LYS A 196 -2.29 5.49 -10.90
N LEU A 197 -1.85 4.40 -10.28
CA LEU A 197 -1.27 3.28 -10.98
C LEU A 197 -2.31 2.54 -11.82
N SER A 198 -1.94 2.17 -13.05
CA SER A 198 -2.83 1.44 -13.96
C SER A 198 -2.85 -0.06 -13.74
N MET A 199 -4.06 -0.62 -13.83
CA MET A 199 -4.29 -2.06 -13.90
C MET A 199 -3.99 -2.64 -15.29
N ARG A 200 -3.76 -1.77 -16.29
CA ARG A 200 -3.40 -2.17 -17.66
C ARG A 200 -1.92 -1.94 -17.92
N LYS A 201 -1.24 -2.97 -18.40
CA LYS A 201 0.18 -2.89 -18.80
C LYS A 201 0.40 -1.93 -19.97
N ASP A 202 -0.57 -1.83 -20.88
CA ASP A 202 -0.49 -0.98 -22.07
C ASP A 202 -0.80 0.50 -21.78
N SER A 203 -1.14 0.89 -20.54
CA SER A 203 -1.29 2.32 -20.19
C SER A 203 0.03 3.09 -20.31
N ALA A 204 1.17 2.43 -20.12
CA ALA A 204 2.50 3.04 -20.30
C ALA A 204 2.80 3.44 -21.76
N GLU A 205 1.99 3.01 -22.73
CA GLU A 205 2.10 3.41 -24.13
C GLU A 205 1.29 4.68 -24.45
N VAL A 206 0.46 5.17 -23.51
CA VAL A 206 -0.33 6.40 -23.66
C VAL A 206 0.49 7.57 -23.12
N ALA A 207 0.74 8.57 -23.98
CA ALA A 207 1.68 9.66 -23.70
C ALA A 207 1.37 10.40 -22.39
N GLU A 208 0.09 10.69 -22.13
CA GLU A 208 -0.32 11.40 -20.92
C GLU A 208 -0.02 10.63 -19.63
N TYR A 209 -0.01 9.30 -19.68
CA TYR A 209 0.35 8.45 -18.55
C TYR A 209 1.86 8.25 -18.44
N ALA A 210 2.54 8.03 -19.58
CA ALA A 210 3.97 7.76 -19.65
C ALA A 210 4.85 8.94 -19.20
N GLN A 211 4.34 10.17 -19.30
CA GLN A 211 5.06 11.37 -18.85
C GLN A 211 5.11 11.54 -17.32
N ASN A 212 4.38 10.72 -16.54
CA ASN A 212 4.47 10.78 -15.08
C ASN A 212 5.57 9.83 -14.58
N ASP A 213 6.72 10.41 -14.24
CA ASP A 213 7.89 9.66 -13.80
C ASP A 213 7.62 8.81 -12.54
N PHE A 214 6.87 9.33 -11.58
CA PHE A 214 6.53 8.58 -10.37
C PHE A 214 5.72 7.31 -10.70
N LEU A 215 4.70 7.40 -11.57
CA LEU A 215 3.89 6.26 -11.98
C LEU A 215 4.71 5.24 -12.78
N MET A 216 5.66 5.70 -13.60
CA MET A 216 6.56 4.82 -14.32
C MET A 216 7.54 4.10 -13.40
N GLU A 217 8.10 4.79 -12.41
CA GLU A 217 9.01 4.18 -11.41
C GLU A 217 8.28 3.20 -10.49
N ILE A 218 7.16 3.59 -9.90
CA ILE A 218 6.40 2.71 -9.01
C ILE A 218 5.80 1.52 -9.78
N GLY A 219 5.51 1.68 -11.08
CA GLY A 219 5.08 0.61 -11.98
C GLY A 219 6.09 -0.53 -12.09
N LYS A 220 7.39 -0.27 -11.89
CA LYS A 220 8.44 -1.29 -11.85
C LYS A 220 8.31 -2.24 -10.66
N LEU A 221 7.52 -1.88 -9.64
CA LEU A 221 7.25 -2.74 -8.48
C LEU A 221 6.11 -3.74 -8.73
N LEU A 222 5.27 -3.54 -9.75
CA LEU A 222 4.14 -4.42 -10.05
C LEU A 222 4.51 -5.90 -10.23
N PRO A 223 5.65 -6.28 -10.84
CA PRO A 223 6.08 -7.67 -10.92
C PRO A 223 6.35 -8.35 -9.57
N PHE A 224 6.60 -7.58 -8.51
CA PHE A 224 6.77 -8.09 -7.14
C PHE A 224 5.45 -8.16 -6.37
N SER A 225 4.39 -7.57 -6.92
CA SER A 225 3.10 -7.46 -6.26
C SER A 225 2.29 -8.74 -6.35
N THR A 226 1.49 -8.96 -5.32
CA THR A 226 0.46 -9.99 -5.30
C THR A 226 -0.88 -9.42 -4.84
N CYS A 227 -1.91 -10.26 -4.71
CA CYS A 227 -3.21 -9.87 -4.19
C CYS A 227 -3.54 -10.64 -2.91
N ARG A 228 -4.51 -10.11 -2.15
CA ARG A 228 -5.16 -10.83 -1.06
C ARG A 228 -5.79 -12.12 -1.57
N ASP A 229 -5.82 -13.12 -0.70
CA ASP A 229 -6.46 -14.40 -1.00
C ASP A 229 -7.98 -14.17 -1.21
N ALA A 230 -8.43 -14.18 -2.47
CA ALA A 230 -9.81 -13.87 -2.85
C ALA A 230 -10.74 -15.07 -2.61
N VAL A 231 -11.15 -15.27 -1.36
CA VAL A 231 -12.09 -16.31 -0.95
C VAL A 231 -13.44 -15.70 -0.64
N ALA A 232 -14.51 -16.21 -1.25
CA ALA A 232 -15.86 -15.76 -0.96
C ALA A 232 -16.30 -16.22 0.45
N GLY A 233 -17.02 -15.35 1.18
CA GLY A 233 -17.75 -15.72 2.39
C GLY A 233 -16.91 -15.81 3.69
N TYR A 234 -15.77 -15.14 3.75
CA TYR A 234 -14.96 -14.97 4.96
C TYR A 234 -14.64 -13.49 5.19
#